data_AF-A0A6V7DHY2-F1
#
_entry.id   AF-A0A6V7DHY2-F1
#
_cell.length_a   1.000
_cell.length_b   1.000
_cell.length_c   1.000
_cell.angle_alpha   90.00
_cell.angle_beta   90.00
_cell.angle_gamma   90.00
#
_symmetry.space_group_name_H-M   'P 1'
#
loop_
_entity.id
_entity.type
_entity.pdbx_description
1 polymer ?
#
loop_
_entity_poly.entity_id
_entity_poly.type
_entity_poly.pdbx_seq_one_letter_code
_entity_poly.pdbx_strand_id
1 'polypeptide(L)'
;MKGPLGFSAEDLMQETLSMQRKLREGLKLLPGVEDVDYGVTEREEIWRDGKVVLYRFVGEQAPVAKTPLLIVYALVNRPYMVDLQADRSLVKGLLSHGQDVYVLDWGYPDRSERYLTLEDYLLRYIDGAVDHLRAQSGLEAVDVLGICQGGTFSLCYAALQRPKVRNLITMVTPVDFHTPDNMLSNWARMVDVDLFVDTMGNVPADLMNASYLMLKPFRLNLQKYVGLLDILDDKQALEDFLRMEKWIFDSPDLAGEAFREFVKLFYQRNGLVTGQVSIGGQAVDLQAVDMPVLNIYAEHDHLVPPDASRALRGLVGSDDYSELSFRGGHIGIYVSGRAQREVPVAIHRWLQERGGNA
;
A
#
# COMPACT_ATOMS: atom_id res chain seq x y z
N MET A 1 -37.36 10.62 -36.34
CA MET A 1 -36.35 9.91 -37.16
C MET A 1 -35.04 9.93 -36.40
N LYS A 2 -34.45 8.76 -36.12
CA LYS A 2 -33.10 8.70 -35.56
C LYS A 2 -32.11 9.12 -36.66
N GLY A 3 -31.17 10.00 -36.32
CA GLY A 3 -30.15 10.48 -37.26
C GLY A 3 -29.16 9.37 -37.66
N PRO A 4 -28.22 9.64 -38.56
CA PRO A 4 -27.26 8.64 -39.07
C PRO A 4 -26.35 8.02 -38.00
N LEU A 5 -26.34 8.55 -36.77
CA LEU A 5 -25.61 8.04 -35.61
C LEU A 5 -26.49 7.29 -34.58
N GLY A 6 -27.78 7.06 -34.87
CA GLY A 6 -28.65 6.22 -34.04
C GLY A 6 -29.38 6.90 -32.87
N PHE A 7 -29.21 8.21 -32.68
CA PHE A 7 -29.91 9.00 -31.64
C PHE A 7 -31.01 9.89 -32.25
N SER A 8 -32.10 10.11 -31.50
CA SER A 8 -33.15 11.09 -31.83
C SER A 8 -32.96 12.39 -31.04
N ALA A 9 -33.60 13.48 -31.48
CA ALA A 9 -33.56 14.76 -30.75
C ALA A 9 -34.19 14.66 -29.35
N GLU A 10 -35.18 13.77 -29.16
CA GLU A 10 -35.76 13.47 -27.86
C GLU A 10 -34.78 12.73 -26.95
N ASP A 11 -34.00 11.78 -27.49
CA ASP A 11 -32.97 11.07 -26.73
C ASP A 11 -31.91 12.04 -26.18
N LEU A 12 -31.42 12.95 -27.03
CA LEU A 12 -30.45 13.99 -26.66
C LEU A 12 -31.01 14.96 -25.62
N MET A 13 -32.30 15.31 -25.73
CA MET A 13 -32.97 16.21 -24.78
C MET A 13 -33.16 15.53 -23.42
N GLN A 14 -33.55 14.26 -23.39
CA GLN A 14 -33.66 13.46 -22.15
C GLN A 14 -32.30 13.28 -21.48
N GLU A 15 -31.25 13.02 -22.25
CA GLU A 15 -29.88 12.90 -21.76
C GLU A 15 -29.38 14.22 -21.16
N THR A 16 -29.63 15.34 -21.84
CA THR A 16 -29.29 16.69 -21.35
C THR A 16 -30.02 17.04 -20.06
N LEU A 17 -31.32 16.73 -19.97
CA LEU A 17 -32.12 16.95 -18.76
C LEU A 17 -31.67 16.07 -17.59
N SER A 18 -31.33 14.80 -17.86
CA SER A 18 -30.74 13.88 -16.89
C SER A 18 -29.43 14.44 -16.34
N MET A 19 -28.53 14.88 -17.23
CA MET A 19 -27.24 15.47 -16.86
C MET A 19 -27.41 16.74 -16.03
N GLN A 20 -28.32 17.64 -16.41
CA GLN A 20 -28.64 18.85 -15.64
C GLN A 20 -29.19 18.52 -14.25
N ARG A 21 -30.03 17.49 -14.12
CA ARG A 21 -30.54 17.01 -12.84
C ARG A 21 -29.41 16.48 -11.97
N LYS A 22 -28.55 15.61 -12.50
CA LYS A 22 -27.38 15.06 -11.78
C LYS A 22 -26.44 16.16 -11.30
N LEU A 23 -26.13 17.15 -12.16
CA LEU A 23 -25.31 18.30 -11.78
C LEU A 23 -25.95 19.13 -10.66
N ARG A 24 -27.25 19.39 -10.74
CA ARG A 24 -27.98 20.16 -9.71
C ARG A 24 -28.03 19.43 -8.37
N GLU A 25 -28.30 18.13 -8.37
CA GLU A 25 -28.30 17.34 -7.12
C GLU A 25 -26.88 17.17 -6.57
N GLY A 26 -25.88 16.92 -7.42
CA GLY A 26 -24.47 16.87 -7.01
C GLY A 26 -24.00 18.18 -6.37
N LEU A 27 -24.34 19.34 -6.93
CA LEU A 27 -24.02 20.65 -6.34
C LEU A 27 -24.65 20.88 -4.96
N LYS A 28 -25.77 20.22 -4.63
CA LYS A 28 -26.38 20.26 -3.29
C LYS A 28 -25.70 19.31 -2.30
N LEU A 29 -25.10 18.22 -2.80
CA LEU A 29 -24.41 17.23 -1.98
C LEU A 29 -23.01 17.72 -1.57
N LEU A 30 -22.29 18.41 -2.46
CA LEU A 30 -20.90 18.84 -2.24
C LEU A 30 -20.62 19.59 -0.92
N PRO A 31 -21.46 20.55 -0.46
CA PRO A 31 -21.22 21.24 0.81
C PRO A 31 -21.35 20.35 2.05
N GLY A 32 -21.95 19.16 1.94
CA GLY A 32 -22.09 18.20 3.04
C GLY A 32 -20.99 17.14 3.11
N VAL A 33 -20.01 17.19 2.20
CA VAL A 33 -18.91 16.21 2.10
C VAL A 33 -17.58 16.79 2.61
N GLU A 34 -17.59 17.94 3.28
CA GLU A 34 -16.36 18.56 3.82
C GLU A 34 -15.79 17.79 5.03
N ASP A 35 -16.63 17.01 5.74
CA ASP A 35 -16.25 16.18 6.89
C ASP A 35 -16.19 14.68 6.54
N VAL A 36 -15.50 14.34 5.47
CA VAL A 36 -15.21 12.94 5.18
C VAL A 36 -14.18 12.42 6.19
N ASP A 37 -14.71 11.72 7.19
CA ASP A 37 -13.95 10.98 8.20
C ASP A 37 -13.30 9.72 7.57
N TYR A 38 -12.10 9.38 8.05
CA TYR A 38 -11.25 8.28 7.57
C TYR A 38 -10.50 7.66 8.75
N GLY A 39 -10.09 6.39 8.65
CA GLY A 39 -9.50 5.70 9.81
C GLY A 39 -10.56 5.42 10.88
N VAL A 40 -11.58 4.65 10.49
CA VAL A 40 -12.79 4.41 11.29
C VAL A 40 -12.56 3.51 12.50
N THR A 41 -11.43 2.81 12.54
CA THR A 41 -11.14 1.86 13.60
C THR A 41 -10.38 2.56 14.71
N GLU A 42 -10.86 2.38 15.95
CA GLU A 42 -10.19 2.90 17.14
C GLU A 42 -8.74 2.39 17.19
N ARG A 43 -7.81 3.27 17.55
CA ARG A 43 -6.40 2.95 17.60
C ARG A 43 -5.68 3.67 18.72
N GLU A 44 -4.69 3.00 19.26
CA GLU A 44 -3.84 3.48 20.34
C GLU A 44 -2.40 3.61 19.84
N GLU A 45 -1.76 4.73 20.13
CA GLU A 45 -0.31 4.85 19.97
C GLU A 45 0.38 4.03 21.07
N ILE A 46 1.21 3.06 20.67
CA ILE A 46 1.93 2.18 21.61
C ILE A 46 3.44 2.43 21.61
N TRP A 47 3.96 2.98 20.52
CA TRP A 47 5.39 3.29 20.38
C TRP A 47 5.60 4.43 19.38
N ARG A 48 6.65 5.23 19.62
CA ARG A 48 7.03 6.37 18.79
C ARG A 48 8.55 6.53 18.76
N ASP A 49 9.07 6.84 17.58
CA ASP A 49 10.43 7.36 17.38
C ASP A 49 10.36 8.56 16.43
N GLY A 50 10.48 9.76 17.01
CA GLY A 50 10.27 11.02 16.30
C GLY A 50 8.85 11.11 15.72
N LYS A 51 8.75 11.14 14.39
CA LYS A 51 7.49 11.20 13.65
C LYS A 51 6.91 9.84 13.31
N VAL A 52 7.71 8.78 13.44
CA VAL A 52 7.25 7.42 13.20
C VAL A 52 6.47 6.94 14.42
N VAL A 53 5.27 6.45 14.18
CA VAL A 53 4.34 5.98 15.22
C VAL A 53 3.86 4.58 14.89
N LEU A 54 3.90 3.71 15.89
CA LEU A 54 3.27 2.40 15.83
C LEU A 54 1.91 2.48 16.51
N TYR A 55 0.86 2.22 15.74
CA TYR A 55 -0.51 2.17 16.23
C TYR A 55 -0.96 0.72 16.40
N ARG A 56 -1.56 0.41 17.55
CA ARG A 56 -2.38 -0.80 17.73
C ARG A 56 -3.82 -0.46 17.42
N PHE A 57 -4.48 -1.27 16.60
CA PHE A 57 -5.90 -1.09 16.32
C PHE A 57 -6.75 -1.95 17.24
N VAL A 58 -7.84 -1.39 17.74
CA VAL A 58 -8.72 -2.00 18.74
C VAL A 58 -10.02 -2.44 18.07
N GLY A 59 -10.25 -3.75 18.06
CA GLY A 59 -11.50 -4.34 17.58
C GLY A 59 -12.54 -4.47 18.69
N GLU A 60 -13.79 -4.74 18.30
CA GLU A 60 -14.90 -4.99 19.24
C GLU A 60 -14.69 -6.24 20.11
N GLN A 61 -13.86 -7.18 19.62
CA GLN A 61 -13.54 -8.44 20.30
C GLN A 61 -12.03 -8.51 20.56
N ALA A 62 -11.66 -9.16 21.66
CA ALA A 62 -10.25 -9.42 21.95
C ALA A 62 -9.63 -10.31 20.85
N PRO A 63 -8.38 -10.04 20.44
CA PRO A 63 -7.67 -10.89 19.49
C PRO A 63 -7.57 -12.34 19.98
N VAL A 64 -7.77 -13.28 19.06
CA VAL A 64 -7.56 -14.72 19.29
C VAL A 64 -6.12 -15.09 18.97
N ALA A 65 -5.50 -14.42 17.99
CA ALA A 65 -4.10 -14.57 17.65
C ALA A 65 -3.21 -14.04 18.79
N LYS A 66 -2.24 -14.85 19.21
CA LYS A 66 -1.26 -14.47 20.23
C LYS A 66 -0.08 -13.65 19.66
N THR A 67 0.20 -13.82 18.37
CA THR A 67 1.31 -13.15 17.70
C THR A 67 0.84 -11.83 17.09
N PRO A 68 1.51 -10.70 17.38
CA PRO A 68 1.26 -9.43 16.73
C PRO A 68 1.43 -9.52 15.22
N LEU A 69 0.49 -8.94 14.46
CA LEU A 69 0.60 -8.73 13.02
C LEU A 69 0.97 -7.27 12.75
N LEU A 70 2.23 -7.04 12.39
CA LEU A 70 2.76 -5.72 12.02
C LEU A 70 2.55 -5.44 10.53
N ILE A 71 1.79 -4.41 10.22
CA ILE A 71 1.63 -3.89 8.86
C ILE A 71 2.69 -2.81 8.60
N VAL A 72 3.57 -3.06 7.63
CA VAL A 72 4.57 -2.11 7.13
C VAL A 72 4.09 -1.57 5.79
N TYR A 73 3.73 -0.29 5.78
CA TYR A 73 3.19 0.38 4.61
C TYR A 73 4.29 1.04 3.75
N ALA A 74 3.96 1.42 2.51
CA ALA A 74 4.85 2.21 1.67
C ALA A 74 5.13 3.59 2.28
N LEU A 75 6.23 4.24 1.86
CA LEU A 75 6.48 5.65 2.21
C LEU A 75 5.58 6.59 1.41
N VAL A 76 5.08 6.12 0.28
CA VAL A 76 4.15 6.84 -0.60
C VAL A 76 2.73 6.67 -0.08
N ASN A 77 2.03 7.80 0.08
CA ASN A 77 0.70 7.94 0.66
C ASN A 77 0.62 7.46 2.11
N ARG A 78 -0.45 7.85 2.80
CA ARG A 78 -0.64 7.50 4.21
C ARG A 78 -1.18 6.08 4.41
N PRO A 79 -0.82 5.41 5.53
CA PRO A 79 -1.19 4.03 5.80
C PRO A 79 -2.67 3.83 6.13
N TYR A 80 -3.45 4.88 6.40
CA TYR A 80 -4.89 4.74 6.66
C TYR A 80 -5.67 4.17 5.45
N MET A 81 -5.01 3.99 4.30
CA MET A 81 -5.55 3.20 3.18
C MET A 81 -5.99 1.79 3.59
N VAL A 82 -5.30 1.17 4.56
CA VAL A 82 -5.68 -0.15 5.06
C VAL A 82 -6.90 -0.12 5.99
N ASP A 83 -7.38 1.08 6.36
CA ASP A 83 -8.53 1.34 7.23
C ASP A 83 -9.36 2.54 6.72
N LEU A 84 -9.65 2.57 5.42
CA LEU A 84 -10.23 3.75 4.76
C LEU A 84 -11.64 4.09 5.27
N GLN A 85 -12.53 3.10 5.30
CA GLN A 85 -13.90 3.23 5.82
C GLN A 85 -14.44 1.88 6.32
N ALA A 86 -15.57 1.88 7.03
CA ALA A 86 -16.06 0.71 7.78
C ALA A 86 -16.32 -0.53 6.92
N ASP A 87 -16.71 -0.38 5.66
CA ASP A 87 -16.91 -1.45 4.67
C ASP A 87 -15.71 -1.64 3.72
N ARG A 88 -14.65 -0.84 3.90
CA ARG A 88 -13.38 -0.90 3.15
C ARG A 88 -12.20 -0.71 4.09
N SER A 89 -12.03 -1.68 4.98
CA SER A 89 -10.96 -1.70 5.98
C SER A 89 -10.41 -3.12 6.10
N LEU A 90 -9.21 -3.31 5.57
CA LEU A 90 -8.43 -4.53 5.76
C LEU A 90 -8.16 -4.75 7.26
N VAL A 91 -7.87 -3.67 7.99
CA VAL A 91 -7.63 -3.72 9.43
C VAL A 91 -8.85 -4.26 10.17
N LYS A 92 -10.04 -3.71 9.93
CA LYS A 92 -11.29 -4.18 10.54
C LYS A 92 -11.59 -5.63 10.17
N GLY A 93 -11.34 -6.02 8.91
CA GLY A 93 -11.45 -7.40 8.47
C GLY A 93 -10.55 -8.34 9.29
N LEU A 94 -9.27 -8.00 9.44
CA LEU A 94 -8.30 -8.79 10.21
C LEU A 94 -8.67 -8.86 11.71
N LEU A 95 -9.09 -7.74 12.31
CA LEU A 95 -9.57 -7.69 13.69
C LEU A 95 -10.81 -8.57 13.90
N SER A 96 -11.77 -8.54 12.96
CA SER A 96 -12.98 -9.37 13.03
C SER A 96 -12.70 -10.88 12.95
N HIS A 97 -11.56 -11.26 12.37
CA HIS A 97 -11.05 -12.63 12.38
C HIS A 97 -10.10 -12.91 13.55
N GLY A 98 -9.98 -12.00 14.51
CA GLY A 98 -9.23 -12.18 15.74
C GLY A 98 -7.71 -12.02 15.59
N GLN A 99 -7.21 -11.28 14.59
CA GLN A 99 -5.81 -10.86 14.55
C GLN A 99 -5.53 -9.69 15.51
N ASP A 100 -4.32 -9.60 16.07
CA ASP A 100 -3.86 -8.41 16.81
C ASP A 100 -3.06 -7.52 15.86
N VAL A 101 -3.66 -6.42 15.40
CA VAL A 101 -3.20 -5.67 14.22
C VAL A 101 -2.51 -4.38 14.63
N TYR A 102 -1.31 -4.20 14.10
CA TYR A 102 -0.48 -3.02 14.32
C TYR A 102 -0.09 -2.39 12.99
N VAL A 103 -0.06 -1.07 12.89
CA VAL A 103 0.34 -0.36 11.66
C VAL A 103 1.41 0.65 11.99
N LEU A 104 2.51 0.60 11.23
CA LEU A 104 3.58 1.58 11.31
C LEU A 104 3.25 2.77 10.41
N ASP A 105 3.17 3.96 10.99
CA ASP A 105 2.94 5.23 10.30
C ASP A 105 4.21 6.06 10.33
N TRP A 106 4.77 6.34 9.16
CA TRP A 106 6.03 7.09 9.01
C TRP A 106 5.91 8.57 9.36
N GLY A 107 4.68 9.11 9.33
CA GLY A 107 4.43 10.55 9.46
C GLY A 107 4.84 11.34 8.21
N TYR A 108 5.13 12.63 8.40
CA TYR A 108 5.55 13.54 7.33
C TYR A 108 7.00 13.99 7.55
N PRO A 109 7.94 13.58 6.70
CA PRO A 109 9.31 14.00 6.87
C PRO A 109 9.42 15.51 6.64
N ASP A 110 10.23 16.19 7.46
CA ASP A 110 10.59 17.58 7.22
C ASP A 110 11.98 17.69 6.58
N ARG A 111 12.43 18.92 6.35
CA ARG A 111 13.73 19.19 5.71
C ARG A 111 14.93 18.62 6.47
N SER A 112 14.83 18.44 7.78
CA SER A 112 15.91 17.86 8.58
C SER A 112 16.06 16.35 8.36
N GLU A 113 14.96 15.69 7.96
CA GLU A 113 14.90 14.26 7.69
C GLU A 113 15.29 13.90 6.25
N ARG A 114 15.76 14.86 5.44
CA ARG A 114 16.21 14.60 4.07
C ARG A 114 17.36 13.60 3.95
N TYR A 115 18.09 13.40 5.05
CA TYR A 115 19.23 12.48 5.15
C TYR A 115 18.85 11.11 5.69
N LEU A 116 17.58 10.84 6.00
CA LEU A 116 17.14 9.50 6.36
C LEU A 116 17.42 8.56 5.18
N THR A 117 18.07 7.45 5.49
CA THR A 117 18.47 6.39 4.57
C THR A 117 17.53 5.19 4.69
N LEU A 118 17.62 4.21 3.80
CA LEU A 118 16.91 2.95 3.97
C LEU A 118 17.35 2.19 5.23
N GLU A 119 18.59 2.39 5.69
CA GLU A 119 19.05 1.84 6.97
C GLU A 119 18.22 2.38 8.14
N ASP A 120 17.90 3.67 8.17
CA ASP A 120 17.04 4.24 9.22
C ASP A 120 15.63 3.62 9.19
N TYR A 121 15.04 3.47 8.01
CA TYR A 121 13.71 2.88 7.88
C TYR A 121 13.68 1.40 8.32
N LEU A 122 14.68 0.61 7.92
CA LEU A 122 14.67 -0.83 8.16
C LEU A 122 15.24 -1.21 9.53
N LEU A 123 16.39 -0.66 9.90
CA LEU A 123 17.17 -1.08 11.07
C LEU A 123 16.95 -0.21 12.31
N ARG A 124 16.25 0.93 12.18
CA ARG A 124 15.79 1.73 13.32
C ARG A 124 14.28 1.68 13.47
N TYR A 125 13.51 2.05 12.44
CA TYR A 125 12.06 2.20 12.59
C TYR A 125 11.31 0.87 12.59
N ILE A 126 11.51 0.01 11.58
CA ILE A 126 10.90 -1.32 11.56
C ILE A 126 11.45 -2.16 12.72
N ASP A 127 12.77 -2.19 12.93
CA ASP A 127 13.37 -2.98 14.00
C ASP A 127 12.91 -2.53 15.39
N GLY A 128 12.82 -1.22 15.64
CA GLY A 128 12.32 -0.67 16.90
C GLY A 128 10.86 -1.01 17.17
N ALA A 129 10.01 -0.97 16.14
CA ALA A 129 8.62 -1.41 16.25
C ALA A 129 8.51 -2.91 16.57
N VAL A 130 9.31 -3.74 15.89
CA VAL A 130 9.35 -5.19 16.13
C VAL A 130 9.85 -5.51 17.53
N ASP A 131 10.93 -4.88 17.99
CA ASP A 131 11.46 -5.09 19.34
C ASP A 131 10.48 -4.65 20.42
N HIS A 132 9.74 -3.55 20.21
CA HIS A 132 8.66 -3.15 21.10
C HIS A 132 7.56 -4.22 21.18
N LEU A 133 7.09 -4.73 20.04
CA LEU A 133 6.05 -5.76 20.00
C LEU A 133 6.50 -7.08 20.62
N ARG A 134 7.75 -7.49 20.40
CA ARG A 134 8.35 -8.68 21.04
C ARG A 134 8.40 -8.53 22.55
N ALA A 135 8.89 -7.39 23.03
CA ALA A 135 8.96 -7.10 24.46
C ALA A 135 7.56 -7.07 25.12
N GLN A 136 6.57 -6.50 24.45
CA GLN A 136 5.20 -6.42 24.94
C GLN A 136 4.49 -7.78 24.96
N SER A 137 4.65 -8.58 23.91
CA SER A 137 3.99 -9.89 23.76
C SER A 137 4.72 -11.03 24.47
N GLY A 138 5.99 -10.84 24.84
CA GLY A 138 6.85 -11.91 25.37
C GLY A 138 7.22 -12.97 24.32
N LEU A 139 7.09 -12.65 23.03
CA LEU A 139 7.40 -13.54 21.92
C LEU A 139 8.74 -13.19 21.27
N GLU A 140 9.42 -14.21 20.76
CA GLU A 140 10.70 -14.02 20.06
C GLU A 140 10.54 -13.46 18.65
N ALA A 141 9.35 -13.50 18.06
CA ALA A 141 9.12 -13.05 16.69
C ALA A 141 7.67 -12.59 16.46
N VAL A 142 7.46 -11.74 15.46
CA VAL A 142 6.16 -11.22 15.04
C VAL A 142 5.80 -11.63 13.62
N ASP A 143 4.51 -11.56 13.27
CA ASP A 143 4.05 -11.71 11.89
C ASP A 143 4.14 -10.34 11.20
N VAL A 144 4.64 -10.31 9.96
CA VAL A 144 4.83 -9.05 9.22
C VAL A 144 4.04 -9.09 7.92
N LEU A 145 3.21 -8.08 7.69
CA LEU A 145 2.52 -7.82 6.42
C LEU A 145 3.10 -6.56 5.78
N GLY A 146 3.94 -6.74 4.77
CA GLY A 146 4.52 -5.65 4.00
C GLY A 146 3.69 -5.32 2.75
N ILE A 147 3.38 -4.04 2.55
CA ILE A 147 2.50 -3.56 1.47
C ILE A 147 3.29 -2.72 0.46
N CYS A 148 3.23 -3.10 -0.82
CA CYS A 148 3.91 -2.40 -1.91
C CYS A 148 5.42 -2.20 -1.58
N GLN A 149 5.92 -0.97 -1.55
CA GLN A 149 7.28 -0.64 -1.10
C GLN A 149 7.57 -1.13 0.32
N GLY A 150 6.58 -1.08 1.22
CA GLY A 150 6.69 -1.64 2.56
C GLY A 150 6.97 -3.15 2.54
N GLY A 151 6.50 -3.88 1.52
CA GLY A 151 6.88 -5.27 1.30
C GLY A 151 8.32 -5.47 0.86
N THR A 152 8.84 -4.59 0.00
CA THR A 152 10.28 -4.57 -0.34
C THR A 152 11.13 -4.35 0.91
N PHE A 153 10.68 -3.44 1.80
CA PHE A 153 11.33 -3.20 3.09
C PHE A 153 11.24 -4.42 4.02
N SER A 154 10.06 -5.02 4.16
CA SER A 154 9.86 -6.22 4.98
C SER A 154 10.67 -7.41 4.49
N LEU A 155 10.85 -7.59 3.18
CA LEU A 155 11.73 -8.61 2.61
C LEU A 155 13.20 -8.39 2.99
N CYS A 156 13.69 -7.17 2.84
CA CYS A 156 15.04 -6.81 3.25
C CYS A 156 15.23 -6.98 4.76
N TYR A 157 14.27 -6.50 5.55
CA TYR A 157 14.27 -6.63 7.01
C TYR A 157 14.28 -8.10 7.44
N ALA A 158 13.40 -8.95 6.88
CA ALA A 158 13.32 -10.36 7.21
C ALA A 158 14.62 -11.11 6.87
N ALA A 159 15.29 -10.77 5.76
CA ALA A 159 16.59 -11.33 5.41
C ALA A 159 17.70 -10.97 6.42
N LEU A 160 17.66 -9.75 6.98
CA LEU A 160 18.65 -9.22 7.92
C LEU A 160 18.36 -9.60 9.38
N GLN A 161 17.09 -9.67 9.79
CA GLN A 161 16.62 -9.86 11.17
C GLN A 161 15.76 -11.12 11.31
N ARG A 162 16.13 -12.21 10.62
CA ARG A 162 15.36 -13.46 10.51
C ARG A 162 14.75 -13.95 11.83
N PRO A 163 15.47 -14.00 12.97
CA PRO A 163 14.91 -14.54 14.20
C PRO A 163 13.73 -13.73 14.75
N LYS A 164 13.55 -12.48 14.31
CA LYS A 164 12.49 -11.58 14.77
C LYS A 164 11.21 -11.67 13.92
N VAL A 165 11.23 -12.37 12.78
CA VAL A 165 10.08 -12.49 11.86
C VAL A 165 9.60 -13.94 11.82
N ARG A 166 8.37 -14.17 12.28
CA ARG A 166 7.76 -15.51 12.36
C ARG A 166 7.15 -15.92 11.03
N ASN A 167 6.35 -15.06 10.43
CA ASN A 167 5.73 -15.25 9.12
C ASN A 167 5.81 -13.94 8.34
N LEU A 168 6.05 -14.03 7.03
CA LEU A 168 6.11 -12.88 6.15
C LEU A 168 4.99 -12.92 5.11
N ILE A 169 4.18 -11.87 5.08
CA ILE A 169 3.16 -11.66 4.06
C ILE A 169 3.59 -10.46 3.23
N THR A 170 3.62 -10.62 1.92
CA THR A 170 3.85 -9.54 0.96
C THR A 170 2.57 -9.32 0.17
N MET A 171 2.19 -8.06 -0.03
CA MET A 171 0.98 -7.72 -0.77
C MET A 171 1.29 -6.62 -1.79
N VAL A 172 1.01 -6.91 -3.07
CA VAL A 172 1.33 -6.07 -4.24
C VAL A 172 2.76 -5.52 -4.20
N THR A 173 3.69 -6.37 -3.76
CA THR A 173 5.09 -6.02 -3.52
C THR A 173 5.93 -6.16 -4.78
N PRO A 174 6.66 -5.13 -5.21
CA PRO A 174 7.60 -5.27 -6.32
C PRO A 174 8.87 -5.99 -5.84
N VAL A 175 9.24 -7.06 -6.55
CA VAL A 175 10.47 -7.83 -6.30
C VAL A 175 11.38 -7.79 -7.52
N ASP A 176 10.84 -8.06 -8.71
CA ASP A 176 11.51 -7.78 -9.99
C ASP A 176 11.03 -6.45 -10.58
N PHE A 177 11.90 -5.45 -10.53
CA PHE A 177 11.61 -4.12 -11.03
C PHE A 177 11.75 -4.03 -12.55
N HIS A 178 12.43 -4.95 -13.22
CA HIS A 178 12.74 -4.87 -14.65
C HIS A 178 11.77 -5.68 -15.54
N THR A 179 10.59 -5.99 -15.03
CA THR A 179 9.55 -6.65 -15.83
C THR A 179 9.12 -5.77 -17.02
N PRO A 180 8.80 -6.35 -18.20
CA PRO A 180 8.55 -5.59 -19.43
C PRO A 180 7.44 -4.53 -19.31
N ASP A 181 6.40 -4.84 -18.54
CA ASP A 181 5.21 -3.99 -18.38
C ASP A 181 5.33 -2.95 -17.24
N ASN A 182 6.50 -2.84 -16.61
CA ASN A 182 6.72 -1.93 -15.49
C ASN A 182 7.11 -0.51 -15.96
N MET A 183 6.10 0.27 -16.35
CA MET A 183 6.29 1.65 -16.82
C MET A 183 6.97 2.56 -15.78
N LEU A 184 6.61 2.44 -14.50
CA LEU A 184 7.22 3.23 -13.45
C LEU A 184 8.71 2.94 -13.33
N SER A 185 9.11 1.67 -13.38
CA SER A 185 10.52 1.31 -13.37
C SER A 185 11.25 1.83 -14.60
N ASN A 186 10.65 1.77 -15.78
CA ASN A 186 11.29 2.29 -16.99
C ASN A 186 11.60 3.78 -16.87
N TRP A 187 10.69 4.57 -16.28
CA TRP A 187 10.93 6.00 -16.02
C TRP A 187 11.99 6.21 -14.95
N ALA A 188 11.87 5.55 -13.79
CA ALA A 188 12.81 5.70 -12.69
C ALA A 188 14.26 5.35 -13.09
N ARG A 189 14.44 4.41 -14.04
CA ARG A 189 15.75 4.06 -14.60
C ARG A 189 16.41 5.15 -15.42
N MET A 190 15.64 6.06 -16.00
CA MET A 190 16.14 7.16 -16.83
C MET A 190 16.44 8.43 -16.04
N VAL A 191 16.00 8.51 -14.78
CA VAL A 191 16.18 9.68 -13.93
C VAL A 191 17.61 9.71 -13.37
N ASP A 192 18.29 10.85 -13.52
CA ASP A 192 19.46 11.18 -12.72
C ASP A 192 19.01 11.50 -11.30
N VAL A 193 18.87 10.46 -10.49
CA VAL A 193 18.35 10.58 -9.13
C VAL A 193 19.31 11.36 -8.23
N ASP A 194 20.61 11.39 -8.57
CA ASP A 194 21.58 12.13 -7.78
C ASP A 194 21.34 13.63 -7.91
N LEU A 195 21.31 14.12 -9.15
CA LEU A 195 21.01 15.51 -9.44
C LEU A 195 19.63 15.91 -8.89
N PHE A 196 18.64 15.03 -9.03
CA PHE A 196 17.29 15.27 -8.56
C PHE A 196 17.22 15.50 -7.04
N VAL A 197 17.78 14.59 -6.25
CA VAL A 197 17.76 14.69 -4.78
C VAL A 197 18.67 15.82 -4.28
N ASP A 198 19.82 16.04 -4.91
CA ASP A 198 20.71 17.15 -4.57
C ASP A 198 20.02 18.51 -4.75
N THR A 199 19.15 18.63 -5.76
CA THR A 199 18.39 19.84 -6.06
C THR A 199 17.20 20.03 -5.12
N MET A 200 16.43 18.97 -4.87
CA MET A 200 15.15 19.07 -4.17
C MET A 200 15.27 18.92 -2.64
N GLY A 201 16.26 18.17 -2.16
CA GLY A 201 16.30 17.73 -0.77
C GLY A 201 15.33 16.59 -0.54
N ASN A 202 14.14 16.88 0.00
CA ASN A 202 13.05 15.90 0.01
C ASN A 202 12.37 15.87 -1.35
N VAL A 203 11.84 14.71 -1.73
CA VAL A 203 11.04 14.58 -2.95
C VAL A 203 9.62 15.02 -2.64
N PRO A 204 9.10 16.08 -3.31
CA PRO A 204 7.77 16.58 -3.02
C PRO A 204 6.68 15.57 -3.37
N ALA A 205 5.71 15.44 -2.47
CA ALA A 205 4.51 14.65 -2.65
C ALA A 205 3.77 14.94 -3.97
N ASP A 206 3.58 16.22 -4.31
CA ASP A 206 2.86 16.65 -5.52
C ASP A 206 3.53 16.13 -6.81
N LEU A 207 4.85 16.07 -6.83
CA LEU A 207 5.61 15.57 -7.98
C LEU A 207 5.46 14.05 -8.12
N MET A 208 5.42 13.33 -7.00
CA MET A 208 5.13 11.89 -6.99
C MET A 208 3.70 11.64 -7.46
N ASN A 209 2.72 12.37 -6.93
CA ASN A 209 1.32 12.28 -7.35
C ASN A 209 1.14 12.58 -8.85
N ALA A 210 1.79 13.61 -9.37
CA ALA A 210 1.80 13.90 -10.80
C ALA A 210 2.38 12.73 -11.61
N SER A 211 3.46 12.12 -11.14
CA SER A 211 4.09 10.97 -11.80
C SER A 211 3.15 9.75 -11.81
N TYR A 212 2.44 9.47 -10.72
CA TYR A 212 1.44 8.39 -10.65
C TYR A 212 0.25 8.63 -11.57
N LEU A 213 -0.28 9.85 -11.63
CA LEU A 213 -1.37 10.22 -12.54
C LEU A 213 -0.97 10.04 -14.02
N MET A 214 0.31 10.26 -14.33
CA MET A 214 0.85 10.08 -15.68
C MET A 214 1.04 8.61 -16.07
N LEU A 215 1.01 7.65 -15.13
CA LEU A 215 1.09 6.22 -15.49
C LEU A 215 -0.12 5.77 -16.32
N LYS A 216 -1.30 6.39 -16.11
CA LYS A 216 -2.49 6.18 -16.93
C LYS A 216 -3.30 7.47 -17.08
N PRO A 217 -2.85 8.43 -17.90
CA PRO A 217 -3.43 9.77 -17.93
C PRO A 217 -4.90 9.73 -18.37
N PHE A 218 -5.29 8.86 -19.30
CA PHE A 218 -6.69 8.73 -19.72
C PHE A 218 -7.60 8.10 -18.66
N ARG A 219 -7.15 7.04 -17.96
CA ARG A 219 -7.97 6.36 -16.94
C ARG A 219 -8.04 7.16 -15.64
N LEU A 220 -6.91 7.73 -15.21
CA LEU A 220 -6.77 8.44 -13.94
C LEU A 220 -7.18 9.92 -14.02
N ASN A 221 -7.12 10.57 -15.20
CA ASN A 221 -7.53 11.98 -15.36
C ASN A 221 -8.75 12.24 -16.24
N LEU A 222 -9.20 11.33 -17.12
CA LEU A 222 -10.38 11.58 -17.97
C LEU A 222 -11.55 10.67 -17.61
N GLN A 223 -11.36 9.35 -17.64
CA GLN A 223 -12.42 8.39 -17.40
C GLN A 223 -12.98 8.48 -15.96
N LYS A 224 -12.13 8.85 -15.00
CA LYS A 224 -12.49 9.06 -13.60
C LYS A 224 -13.52 10.19 -13.41
N TYR A 225 -13.35 11.33 -14.09
CA TYR A 225 -14.29 12.47 -13.98
C TYR A 225 -15.51 12.32 -14.90
N VAL A 226 -15.41 11.55 -15.99
CA VAL A 226 -16.60 11.16 -16.77
C VAL A 226 -17.48 10.22 -15.94
N GLY A 227 -16.90 9.23 -15.25
CA GLY A 227 -17.64 8.37 -14.31
C GLY A 227 -18.17 9.11 -13.07
N LEU A 228 -17.53 10.21 -12.66
CA LEU A 228 -18.04 11.07 -11.59
C LEU A 228 -19.44 11.61 -11.94
N LEU A 229 -19.65 12.06 -13.19
CA LEU A 229 -20.96 12.54 -13.66
C LEU A 229 -22.05 11.47 -13.55
N ASP A 230 -21.68 10.19 -13.65
CA ASP A 230 -22.61 9.08 -13.54
C ASP A 230 -23.06 8.81 -12.11
N ILE A 231 -22.25 9.17 -11.12
CA ILE A 231 -22.49 8.93 -9.68
C ILE A 231 -22.83 10.20 -8.90
N LEU A 232 -22.91 11.37 -9.54
CA LEU A 232 -23.17 12.65 -8.87
C LEU A 232 -24.49 12.70 -8.08
N ASP A 233 -25.47 11.88 -8.44
CA ASP A 233 -26.75 11.74 -7.76
C ASP A 233 -26.78 10.61 -6.70
N ASP A 234 -25.68 9.87 -6.54
CA ASP A 234 -25.48 8.86 -5.49
C ASP A 234 -24.52 9.39 -4.42
N LYS A 235 -25.10 9.77 -3.27
CA LYS A 235 -24.33 10.32 -2.15
C LYS A 235 -23.25 9.37 -1.65
N GLN A 236 -23.53 8.06 -1.53
CA GLN A 236 -22.57 7.09 -1.01
C GLN A 236 -21.40 6.90 -1.98
N ALA A 237 -21.70 6.75 -3.27
CA ALA A 237 -20.66 6.62 -4.29
C ALA A 237 -19.80 7.89 -4.41
N LEU A 238 -20.39 9.07 -4.23
CA LEU A 238 -19.67 10.34 -4.21
C LEU A 238 -18.75 10.49 -2.98
N GLU A 239 -19.23 10.14 -1.77
CA GLU A 239 -18.40 10.15 -0.55
C GLU A 239 -17.23 9.15 -0.67
N ASP A 240 -17.51 7.94 -1.15
CA ASP A 240 -16.50 6.91 -1.42
C ASP A 240 -15.43 7.40 -2.40
N PHE A 241 -15.84 8.10 -3.45
CA PHE A 241 -14.93 8.71 -4.42
C PHE A 241 -14.08 9.80 -3.76
N LEU A 242 -14.68 10.68 -2.96
CA LEU A 242 -13.97 11.78 -2.29
C LEU A 242 -13.00 11.28 -1.21
N ARG A 243 -13.32 10.19 -0.49
CA ARG A 243 -12.36 9.49 0.41
C ARG A 243 -11.12 9.02 -0.36
N MET A 244 -11.33 8.39 -1.51
CA MET A 244 -10.25 7.94 -2.38
C MET A 244 -9.43 9.10 -2.92
N GLU A 245 -10.06 10.20 -3.32
CA GLU A 245 -9.35 11.42 -3.74
C GLU A 245 -8.49 11.99 -2.61
N LYS A 246 -9.10 12.14 -1.42
CA LYS A 246 -8.40 12.64 -0.24
C LYS A 246 -7.17 11.80 0.06
N TRP A 247 -7.28 10.47 0.01
CA TRP A 247 -6.14 9.58 0.19
C TRP A 247 -5.07 9.72 -0.91
N ILE A 248 -5.47 9.81 -2.18
CA ILE A 248 -4.52 9.96 -3.30
C ILE A 248 -3.72 11.26 -3.16
N PHE A 249 -4.32 12.33 -2.66
CA PHE A 249 -3.66 13.63 -2.52
C PHE A 249 -3.06 13.89 -1.14
N ASP A 250 -3.32 13.04 -0.15
CA ASP A 250 -2.68 13.06 1.14
C ASP A 250 -1.42 12.18 1.12
N SER A 251 -0.39 12.74 0.50
CA SER A 251 0.90 12.08 0.33
C SER A 251 1.96 12.85 1.11
N PRO A 252 2.77 12.19 1.96
CA PRO A 252 3.93 12.82 2.56
C PRO A 252 5.04 13.01 1.51
N ASP A 253 5.89 14.01 1.74
CA ASP A 253 7.17 14.09 1.05
C ASP A 253 7.99 12.82 1.33
N LEU A 254 8.94 12.49 0.44
CA LEU A 254 9.87 11.38 0.68
C LEU A 254 11.23 11.93 1.09
N ALA A 255 11.84 11.33 2.11
CA ALA A 255 13.22 11.63 2.49
C ALA A 255 14.16 11.40 1.30
N GLY A 256 14.98 12.41 1.01
CA GLY A 256 15.82 12.45 -0.19
C GLY A 256 16.76 11.26 -0.34
N GLU A 257 17.56 10.97 0.70
CA GLU A 257 18.55 9.91 0.64
C GLU A 257 17.91 8.51 0.54
N ALA A 258 16.85 8.23 1.30
CA ALA A 258 16.08 7.00 1.18
C ALA A 258 15.48 6.82 -0.23
N PHE A 259 14.96 7.89 -0.84
CA PHE A 259 14.48 7.85 -2.23
C PHE A 259 15.63 7.56 -3.21
N ARG A 260 16.78 8.24 -3.06
CA ARG A 260 17.98 8.04 -3.88
C ARG A 260 18.43 6.59 -3.83
N GLU A 261 18.56 6.04 -2.63
CA GLU A 261 18.94 4.64 -2.40
C GLU A 261 17.92 3.68 -3.00
N PHE A 262 16.62 3.92 -2.79
CA PHE A 262 15.57 3.07 -3.33
C PHE A 262 15.60 3.00 -4.86
N VAL A 263 15.73 4.15 -5.53
CA VAL A 263 15.83 4.20 -6.99
C VAL A 263 17.06 3.49 -7.49
N LYS A 264 18.22 3.72 -6.86
CA LYS A 264 19.48 3.08 -7.29
C LYS A 264 19.46 1.57 -7.09
N LEU A 265 19.08 1.10 -5.90
CA LEU A 265 19.14 -0.30 -5.53
C LEU A 265 18.07 -1.12 -6.24
N PHE A 266 16.83 -0.64 -6.30
CA PHE A 266 15.71 -1.44 -6.76
C PHE A 266 15.35 -1.12 -8.21
N TYR A 267 15.04 0.13 -8.55
CA TYR A 267 14.64 0.47 -9.91
C TYR A 267 15.79 0.38 -10.93
N GLN A 268 16.98 0.86 -10.60
CA GLN A 268 18.11 0.91 -11.54
C GLN A 268 18.89 -0.41 -11.59
N ARG A 269 19.23 -0.98 -10.42
CA ARG A 269 20.05 -2.20 -10.34
C ARG A 269 19.24 -3.50 -10.29
N ASN A 270 17.94 -3.44 -10.05
CA ASN A 270 17.10 -4.62 -9.81
C ASN A 270 17.64 -5.51 -8.67
N GLY A 271 18.11 -4.86 -7.60
CA GLY A 271 19.00 -5.45 -6.61
C GLY A 271 18.49 -6.73 -5.94
N LEU A 272 17.17 -6.87 -5.74
CA LEU A 272 16.60 -8.08 -5.13
C LEU A 272 16.77 -9.31 -6.03
N VAL A 273 16.68 -9.13 -7.34
CA VAL A 273 16.88 -10.21 -8.33
C VAL A 273 18.36 -10.47 -8.54
N THR A 274 19.19 -9.43 -8.56
CA THR A 274 20.62 -9.55 -8.83
C THR A 274 21.47 -9.87 -7.59
N GLY A 275 20.89 -9.87 -6.39
CA GLY A 275 21.60 -10.04 -5.11
C GLY A 275 22.53 -8.87 -4.77
N GLN A 276 22.22 -7.66 -5.22
CA GLN A 276 23.08 -6.46 -5.08
C GLN A 276 22.49 -5.40 -4.12
N VAL A 277 21.66 -5.84 -3.17
CA VAL A 277 21.13 -4.96 -2.11
C VAL A 277 22.01 -5.04 -0.88
N SER A 278 22.37 -3.88 -0.34
CA SER A 278 23.09 -3.74 0.92
C SER A 278 22.43 -2.61 1.72
N ILE A 279 22.10 -2.88 2.98
CA ILE A 279 21.47 -1.94 3.92
C ILE A 279 22.33 -1.92 5.18
N GLY A 280 22.75 -0.73 5.64
CA GLY A 280 23.64 -0.62 6.80
C GLY A 280 24.95 -1.41 6.69
N GLY A 281 25.48 -1.52 5.46
CA GLY A 281 26.67 -2.34 5.16
C GLY A 281 26.46 -3.86 5.19
N GLN A 282 25.23 -4.33 5.43
CA GLN A 282 24.88 -5.75 5.43
C GLN A 282 24.23 -6.14 4.10
N ALA A 283 24.73 -7.23 3.51
CA ALA A 283 24.15 -7.78 2.28
C ALA A 283 22.77 -8.38 2.55
N VAL A 284 21.79 -8.01 1.73
CA VAL A 284 20.44 -8.60 1.75
C VAL A 284 20.44 -9.78 0.79
N ASP A 285 20.32 -10.98 1.35
CA ASP A 285 20.16 -12.23 0.62
C ASP A 285 18.73 -12.75 0.80
N LEU A 286 17.95 -12.85 -0.27
CA LEU A 286 16.59 -13.38 -0.17
C LEU A 286 16.57 -14.89 0.13
N GLN A 287 17.64 -15.64 -0.16
CA GLN A 287 17.75 -17.05 0.25
C GLN A 287 17.78 -17.21 1.78
N ALA A 288 18.05 -16.14 2.50
CA ALA A 288 17.99 -16.11 3.95
C ALA A 288 16.56 -15.90 4.50
N VAL A 289 15.58 -15.58 3.66
CA VAL A 289 14.15 -15.55 4.03
C VAL A 289 13.66 -17.00 4.02
N ASP A 290 13.81 -17.69 5.16
CA ASP A 290 13.51 -19.11 5.37
C ASP A 290 12.21 -19.37 6.15
N MET A 291 11.66 -18.34 6.80
CA MET A 291 10.33 -18.39 7.44
C MET A 291 9.21 -18.53 6.40
N PRO A 292 7.99 -18.95 6.78
CA PRO A 292 6.86 -19.05 5.85
C PRO A 292 6.54 -17.73 5.16
N VAL A 293 6.26 -17.79 3.85
CA VAL A 293 5.96 -16.61 3.01
C VAL A 293 4.63 -16.76 2.28
N LEU A 294 3.75 -15.77 2.44
CA LEU A 294 2.57 -15.58 1.61
C LEU A 294 2.76 -14.38 0.67
N ASN A 295 2.68 -14.62 -0.64
CA ASN A 295 2.74 -13.58 -1.66
C ASN A 295 1.36 -13.32 -2.26
N ILE A 296 0.81 -12.14 -1.98
CA ILE A 296 -0.50 -11.70 -2.47
C ILE A 296 -0.28 -10.67 -3.59
N TYR A 297 -0.85 -10.90 -4.77
CA TYR A 297 -0.72 -9.98 -5.90
C TYR A 297 -2.04 -9.79 -6.66
N ALA A 298 -2.15 -8.69 -7.40
CA ALA A 298 -3.35 -8.34 -8.16
C ALA A 298 -3.13 -8.55 -9.67
N GLU A 299 -4.01 -9.32 -10.32
CA GLU A 299 -3.87 -9.79 -11.71
C GLU A 299 -3.88 -8.67 -12.77
N HIS A 300 -4.45 -7.52 -12.44
CA HIS A 300 -4.54 -6.35 -13.33
C HIS A 300 -3.83 -5.14 -12.72
N ASP A 301 -2.83 -5.39 -11.88
CA ASP A 301 -1.96 -4.37 -11.35
C ASP A 301 -1.05 -3.83 -12.47
N HIS A 302 -1.04 -2.51 -12.61
CA HIS A 302 -0.22 -1.80 -13.58
C HIS A 302 0.88 -0.97 -12.92
N LEU A 303 0.82 -0.81 -11.60
CA LEU A 303 1.85 -0.16 -10.81
C LEU A 303 2.93 -1.18 -10.46
N VAL A 304 2.51 -2.34 -9.97
CA VAL A 304 3.36 -3.50 -9.71
C VAL A 304 2.81 -4.66 -10.54
N PRO A 305 3.30 -4.86 -11.79
CA PRO A 305 2.82 -5.96 -12.62
C PRO A 305 2.89 -7.31 -11.87
N PRO A 306 1.94 -8.24 -12.09
CA PRO A 306 1.91 -9.52 -11.36
C PRO A 306 3.25 -10.26 -11.37
N ASP A 307 3.94 -10.26 -12.51
CA ASP A 307 5.24 -10.93 -12.65
C ASP A 307 6.34 -10.29 -11.78
N ALA A 308 6.24 -8.99 -11.49
CA ALA A 308 7.15 -8.30 -10.57
C ALA A 308 7.03 -8.85 -9.15
N SER A 309 5.82 -9.22 -8.72
CA SER A 309 5.58 -9.85 -7.41
C SER A 309 5.86 -11.35 -7.43
N ARG A 310 5.48 -12.07 -8.50
CA ARG A 310 5.66 -13.53 -8.63
C ARG A 310 7.13 -13.95 -8.70
N ALA A 311 8.03 -13.06 -9.12
CA ALA A 311 9.47 -13.29 -9.09
C ALA A 311 9.99 -13.76 -7.71
N LEU A 312 9.29 -13.40 -6.63
CA LEU A 312 9.63 -13.80 -5.26
C LEU A 312 9.76 -15.32 -5.08
N ARG A 313 8.92 -16.12 -5.76
CA ARG A 313 8.89 -17.58 -5.64
C ARG A 313 10.24 -18.24 -5.88
N GLY A 314 11.05 -17.68 -6.79
CA GLY A 314 12.37 -18.23 -7.14
C GLY A 314 13.53 -17.63 -6.38
N LEU A 315 13.28 -16.68 -5.46
CA LEU A 315 14.32 -15.89 -4.81
C LEU A 315 14.39 -16.10 -3.30
N VAL A 316 13.30 -16.50 -2.65
CA VAL A 316 13.30 -16.81 -1.20
C VAL A 316 13.85 -18.21 -0.92
N GLY A 317 14.40 -18.40 0.28
CA GLY A 317 14.86 -19.70 0.76
C GLY A 317 13.80 -20.52 1.52
N SER A 318 12.57 -20.01 1.62
CA SER A 318 11.48 -20.62 2.35
C SER A 318 10.95 -21.87 1.65
N ASP A 319 10.88 -22.97 2.39
CA ASP A 319 10.21 -24.21 1.95
C ASP A 319 8.67 -24.12 2.06
N ASP A 320 8.16 -23.11 2.76
CA ASP A 320 6.73 -22.86 2.94
C ASP A 320 6.30 -21.55 2.24
N TYR A 321 6.26 -21.63 0.91
CA TYR A 321 5.88 -20.52 0.04
C TYR A 321 4.49 -20.73 -0.56
N SER A 322 3.62 -19.73 -0.40
CA SER A 322 2.27 -19.71 -0.96
C SER A 322 2.00 -18.43 -1.75
N GLU A 323 1.15 -18.52 -2.77
CA GLU A 323 0.70 -17.38 -3.57
C GLU A 323 -0.83 -17.26 -3.53
N LEU A 324 -1.31 -16.02 -3.52
CA LEU A 324 -2.73 -15.69 -3.68
C LEU A 324 -2.88 -14.58 -4.72
N SER A 325 -3.57 -14.88 -5.82
CA SER A 325 -3.92 -13.86 -6.80
C SER A 325 -5.29 -13.25 -6.51
N PHE A 326 -5.43 -11.96 -6.80
CA PHE A 326 -6.70 -11.25 -6.74
C PHE A 326 -7.06 -10.65 -8.10
N ARG A 327 -8.31 -10.85 -8.52
CA ARG A 327 -8.87 -10.22 -9.73
C ARG A 327 -9.18 -8.75 -9.47
N GLY A 328 -8.19 -7.89 -9.69
CA GLY A 328 -8.31 -6.44 -9.57
C GLY A 328 -7.01 -5.73 -9.93
N GLY A 329 -6.98 -4.41 -9.76
CA GLY A 329 -5.75 -3.61 -9.87
C GLY A 329 -5.14 -3.27 -8.50
N HIS A 330 -4.02 -2.55 -8.50
CA HIS A 330 -3.23 -2.21 -7.31
C HIS A 330 -4.06 -1.77 -6.10
N ILE A 331 -4.93 -0.77 -6.30
CA ILE A 331 -5.77 -0.21 -5.23
C ILE A 331 -6.99 -1.11 -4.96
N GLY A 332 -7.47 -1.84 -5.97
CA GLY A 332 -8.68 -2.66 -5.89
C GLY A 332 -8.58 -3.77 -4.84
N ILE A 333 -7.37 -4.21 -4.50
CA ILE A 333 -7.12 -5.18 -3.43
C ILE A 333 -7.45 -4.63 -2.02
N TYR A 334 -7.53 -3.30 -1.86
CA TYR A 334 -7.89 -2.66 -0.60
C TYR A 334 -9.34 -2.20 -0.57
N VAL A 335 -9.90 -1.76 -1.69
CA VAL A 335 -11.19 -1.04 -1.66
C VAL A 335 -12.34 -1.78 -2.31
N SER A 336 -12.08 -2.85 -3.06
CA SER A 336 -13.16 -3.61 -3.65
C SER A 336 -13.86 -4.45 -2.58
N GLY A 337 -15.20 -4.47 -2.61
CA GLY A 337 -15.98 -5.29 -1.68
C GLY A 337 -15.66 -6.79 -1.78
N ARG A 338 -15.13 -7.27 -2.92
CA ARG A 338 -14.61 -8.64 -3.03
C ARG A 338 -13.34 -8.82 -2.23
N ALA A 339 -12.35 -7.94 -2.42
CA ALA A 339 -11.08 -8.05 -1.70
C ALA A 339 -11.29 -7.96 -0.18
N GLN A 340 -12.21 -7.11 0.27
CA GLN A 340 -12.59 -7.00 1.67
C GLN A 340 -13.18 -8.29 2.27
N ARG A 341 -13.81 -9.15 1.46
CA ARG A 341 -14.32 -10.46 1.91
C ARG A 341 -13.31 -11.58 1.80
N GLU A 342 -12.35 -11.47 0.89
CA GLU A 342 -11.44 -12.58 0.55
C GLU A 342 -10.05 -12.43 1.20
N VAL A 343 -9.47 -11.22 1.18
CA VAL A 343 -8.08 -10.98 1.62
C VAL A 343 -7.90 -11.16 3.13
N PRO A 344 -8.71 -10.54 4.02
CA PRO A 344 -8.54 -10.72 5.46
C PRO A 344 -8.75 -12.19 5.89
N VAL A 345 -9.74 -12.87 5.29
CA VAL A 345 -10.02 -14.29 5.54
C VAL A 345 -8.85 -15.17 5.13
N ALA A 346 -8.28 -14.92 3.95
CA ALA A 346 -7.16 -15.69 3.43
C ALA A 346 -5.90 -15.52 4.29
N ILE A 347 -5.58 -14.28 4.68
CA ILE A 347 -4.47 -13.98 5.60
C ILE A 347 -4.68 -14.69 6.93
N HIS A 348 -5.87 -14.54 7.54
CA HIS A 348 -6.19 -15.19 8.80
C HIS A 348 -6.05 -16.70 8.73
N ARG A 349 -6.64 -17.35 7.72
CA ARG A 349 -6.54 -18.80 7.54
C ARG A 349 -5.09 -19.25 7.39
N TRP A 350 -4.33 -18.56 6.55
CA TRP A 350 -2.92 -18.89 6.31
C TRP A 350 -2.07 -18.76 7.58
N LEU A 351 -2.30 -17.72 8.39
CA LEU A 351 -1.66 -17.54 9.69
C LEU A 351 -2.10 -18.60 10.72
N GLN A 352 -3.38 -18.97 10.76
CA GLN A 352 -3.90 -20.00 11.68
C GLN A 352 -3.27 -21.38 11.42
N GLU A 353 -3.08 -21.75 10.16
CA GLU A 353 -2.41 -23.01 9.79
C GLU A 353 -0.98 -23.11 10.32
N ARG A 354 -0.31 -21.96 10.46
CA ARG A 354 1.07 -21.82 11.00
C ARG A 354 1.07 -21.39 12.46
N GLY A 355 -0.11 -21.16 13.00
CA GLY A 355 -0.43 -20.68 14.34
C GLY A 355 -0.26 -21.73 15.43
N GLY A 356 0.08 -22.97 15.06
CA GLY A 356 0.11 -24.16 15.91
C GLY A 356 0.57 -23.88 17.34
N ASN A 357 -0.27 -24.30 18.29
CA ASN A 357 -0.09 -24.16 19.74
C ASN A 357 1.38 -24.32 20.16
N ALA A 358 2.03 -23.19 20.45
CA ALA A 358 3.14 -23.17 21.38
C ALA A 358 2.64 -23.52 22.78
#